data_AF-A0A3A6FJ39-F1
#
_entry.id   AF-A0A3A6FJ39-F1
#
_cell.length_a   1.000
_cell.length_b   1.000
_cell.length_c   1.000
_cell.angle_alpha   90.00
_cell.angle_beta   90.00
_cell.angle_gamma   90.00
#
_symmetry.space_group_name_H-M   'P 1'
#
loop_
_entity.id
_entity.type
_entity.pdbx_description
1 polymer ?
#
loop_
_entity_poly.entity_id
_entity_poly.type
_entity_poly.pdbx_seq_one_letter_code
_entity_poly.pdbx_strand_id
1 'polypeptide(L)'
;MLKSLIEQGGIAMKKATKILIAATLSLAALSSIIYTEKNTKLNTTDVIDIRSTENSNVTFSEPMSFSEMVTHYAEAAEISYDKALKLFPEESADSDTSSKCHRILNIPLDVTATYKPQLELYCETSESGHYWGLSNIYLVNMEKNHDGSSKQFSGDVDMWFRNGYELEYIVNGDFYNNGTMTMSDNTDLDFAEDNYVHISFTTSSSIMPVHYQYCYGHQTLTFQN
;
A
#
# COMPACT_ATOMS: atom_id res chain seq x y z
N MET A 1 -41.90 16.91 -36.63
CA MET A 1 -41.74 15.72 -37.49
C MET A 1 -40.62 16.03 -38.47
N LEU A 2 -39.52 15.26 -38.39
CA LEU A 2 -38.43 15.11 -39.38
C LEU A 2 -37.70 16.39 -39.88
N LYS A 3 -36.39 16.52 -39.58
CA LYS A 3 -35.28 16.10 -40.47
C LYS A 3 -35.32 16.86 -41.82
N SER A 4 -34.38 17.73 -42.16
CA SER A 4 -32.94 17.49 -42.39
C SER A 4 -32.63 17.77 -43.86
N LEU A 5 -31.34 17.90 -44.14
CA LEU A 5 -30.69 17.67 -45.44
C LEU A 5 -30.81 18.83 -46.44
N ILE A 6 -29.75 19.58 -46.72
CA ILE A 6 -28.49 19.21 -47.42
C ILE A 6 -28.64 19.45 -48.93
N GLU A 7 -27.52 19.85 -49.55
CA GLU A 7 -27.22 19.76 -51.00
C GLU A 7 -27.86 20.82 -51.92
N GLN A 8 -27.21 21.38 -52.95
CA GLN A 8 -25.90 21.14 -53.57
C GLN A 8 -25.65 22.23 -54.64
N GLY A 9 -24.39 22.35 -55.09
CA GLY A 9 -24.01 22.96 -56.38
C GLY A 9 -23.26 24.28 -56.21
N GLY A 10 -21.93 24.36 -56.33
CA GLY A 10 -21.09 24.01 -57.49
C GLY A 10 -21.01 25.24 -58.42
N ILE A 11 -19.90 25.72 -58.99
CA ILE A 11 -18.57 25.17 -59.33
C ILE A 11 -17.68 26.40 -59.64
N ALA A 12 -16.41 26.43 -59.20
CA ALA A 12 -15.30 27.05 -59.96
C ALA A 12 -13.93 26.57 -59.45
N MET A 13 -13.31 25.65 -60.20
CA MET A 13 -11.92 25.23 -60.03
C MET A 13 -10.93 26.34 -60.44
N LYS A 14 -9.83 26.49 -59.69
CA LYS A 14 -8.44 26.18 -60.13
C LYS A 14 -7.41 26.88 -59.24
N LYS A 15 -6.65 26.11 -58.46
CA LYS A 15 -5.18 25.95 -58.60
C LYS A 15 -4.68 24.91 -57.61
N ALA A 16 -4.05 23.88 -58.15
CA ALA A 16 -3.49 22.74 -57.45
C ALA A 16 -2.00 22.96 -57.11
N THR A 17 -1.49 22.03 -56.30
CA THR A 17 -0.08 21.53 -56.21
C THR A 17 0.88 22.32 -55.30
N LYS A 18 1.72 21.75 -54.41
CA LYS A 18 2.24 20.37 -54.18
C LYS A 18 2.55 20.16 -52.68
N ILE A 19 2.29 18.96 -52.17
CA ILE A 19 2.87 18.42 -50.93
C ILE A 19 4.25 17.83 -51.29
N LEU A 20 5.28 18.11 -50.50
CA LEU A 20 6.58 17.46 -50.62
C LEU A 20 6.80 16.57 -49.40
N ILE A 21 6.74 15.25 -49.62
CA ILE A 21 7.22 14.23 -48.68
C ILE A 21 8.62 13.86 -49.14
N ALA A 22 9.64 14.17 -48.35
CA ALA A 22 10.99 13.69 -48.57
C ALA A 22 11.20 12.46 -47.67
N ALA A 23 11.25 11.28 -48.28
CA ALA A 23 11.73 10.07 -47.65
C ALA A 23 13.26 10.01 -47.80
N THR A 24 14.00 9.95 -46.69
CA THR A 24 15.42 9.62 -46.70
C THR A 24 15.63 8.35 -45.88
N LEU A 25 15.86 7.23 -46.58
CA LEU A 25 16.52 6.06 -46.01
C LEU A 25 17.98 6.43 -45.70
N SER A 26 18.40 6.23 -44.45
CA SER A 26 19.81 6.18 -44.06
C SER A 26 20.09 4.84 -43.39
N LEU A 27 21.10 4.15 -43.88
CA LEU A 27 21.50 2.79 -43.55
C LEU A 27 22.84 2.81 -42.79
N ALA A 28 22.95 1.96 -41.76
CA ALA A 28 24.16 1.56 -41.00
C ALA A 28 24.77 2.62 -40.06
N ALA A 29 25.27 2.29 -38.85
CA ALA A 29 25.87 1.05 -38.39
C ALA A 29 25.57 0.76 -36.90
N LEU A 30 25.47 -0.53 -36.55
CA LEU A 30 25.48 -1.02 -35.18
C LEU A 30 26.92 -0.93 -34.65
N SER A 31 27.21 0.02 -33.76
CA SER A 31 28.38 -0.07 -32.89
C SER A 31 27.98 -0.81 -31.61
N SER A 32 28.38 -2.07 -31.52
CA SER A 32 28.37 -2.82 -30.27
C SER A 32 29.28 -2.14 -29.25
N ILE A 33 28.70 -1.57 -28.20
CA ILE A 33 29.44 -1.15 -27.02
C ILE A 33 29.77 -2.44 -26.25
N ILE A 34 31.05 -2.81 -26.23
CA ILE A 34 31.58 -3.82 -25.31
C ILE A 34 31.58 -3.18 -23.93
N TYR A 35 30.69 -3.64 -23.04
CA TYR A 35 30.80 -3.34 -21.62
C TYR A 35 31.94 -4.17 -21.04
N THR A 36 33.04 -3.51 -20.67
CA THR A 36 34.05 -4.11 -19.79
C THR A 36 33.49 -4.14 -18.38
N GLU A 37 33.10 -5.32 -17.91
CA GLU A 37 32.68 -5.56 -16.55
C GLU A 37 33.90 -5.45 -15.61
N LYS A 38 34.08 -4.27 -15.01
CA LYS A 38 35.03 -4.11 -13.91
C LYS A 38 34.42 -4.82 -12.71
N ASN A 39 34.88 -6.05 -12.46
CA ASN A 39 34.57 -6.83 -11.27
C ASN A 39 34.99 -6.04 -10.02
N THR A 40 34.08 -5.22 -9.48
CA THR A 40 34.18 -4.76 -8.10
C THR A 40 33.78 -5.92 -7.22
N LYS A 41 34.79 -6.46 -6.54
CA LYS A 41 34.72 -7.48 -5.50
C LYS A 41 33.54 -7.21 -4.57
N LEU A 42 32.49 -8.02 -4.70
CA LEU A 42 31.30 -7.99 -3.90
C LEU A 42 31.67 -8.50 -2.49
N ASN A 43 31.78 -7.60 -1.52
CA ASN A 43 31.69 -7.96 -0.11
C ASN A 43 30.23 -7.71 0.30
N THR A 44 29.34 -8.58 -0.14
CA THR A 44 28.05 -8.76 0.53
C THR A 44 28.11 -10.13 1.18
N THR A 45 28.05 -10.12 2.51
CA THR A 45 27.50 -11.28 3.21
C THR A 45 26.02 -11.26 2.86
N ASP A 46 25.68 -11.78 1.69
CA ASP A 46 24.29 -12.03 1.31
C ASP A 46 23.79 -13.12 2.26
N VAL A 47 23.13 -12.68 3.32
CA VAL A 47 22.23 -13.55 4.06
C VAL A 47 21.11 -13.87 3.08
N ILE A 48 21.09 -15.11 2.60
CA ILE A 48 20.01 -15.63 1.77
C ILE A 48 18.77 -15.64 2.67
N ASP A 49 17.92 -14.63 2.53
CA ASP A 49 16.61 -14.59 3.16
C ASP A 49 15.66 -15.47 2.34
N ILE A 50 15.46 -16.71 2.80
CA ILE A 50 14.54 -17.67 2.16
C ILE A 50 13.12 -17.30 2.59
N ARG A 51 12.61 -16.15 2.12
CA ARG A 51 11.19 -15.78 2.22
C ARG A 51 10.41 -16.54 1.17
N SER A 52 9.95 -17.75 1.49
CA SER A 52 8.86 -18.35 0.70
C SER A 52 7.57 -17.60 1.01
N THR A 53 7.32 -16.54 0.26
CA THR A 53 5.97 -16.04 -0.04
C THR A 53 5.99 -15.61 -1.50
N GLU A 54 5.92 -16.59 -2.40
CA GLU A 54 6.10 -16.44 -3.86
C GLU A 54 5.16 -15.43 -4.54
N ASN A 55 4.29 -14.69 -3.84
CA ASN A 55 3.41 -13.70 -4.47
C ASN A 55 3.02 -12.47 -3.63
N SER A 56 3.56 -12.24 -2.43
CA SER A 56 3.19 -11.03 -1.67
C SER A 56 4.36 -10.07 -1.51
N ASN A 57 4.23 -8.88 -2.12
CA ASN A 57 5.11 -7.72 -1.89
C ASN A 57 4.97 -7.13 -0.47
N VAL A 58 4.51 -7.94 0.48
CA VAL A 58 4.33 -7.61 1.89
C VAL A 58 5.71 -7.39 2.51
N THR A 59 5.85 -6.33 3.28
CA THR A 59 7.12 -5.97 3.92
C THR A 59 6.95 -5.73 5.41
N PHE A 60 8.05 -5.95 6.13
CA PHE A 60 8.17 -5.58 7.54
C PHE A 60 9.25 -4.51 7.66
N SER A 61 9.03 -3.55 8.56
CA SER A 61 10.10 -2.65 8.99
C SER A 61 11.19 -3.41 9.75
N GLU A 62 12.37 -2.78 9.86
CA GLU A 62 13.32 -3.13 10.92
C GLU A 62 12.67 -2.95 12.31
N PRO A 63 13.16 -3.66 13.36
CA PRO A 63 12.70 -3.43 14.72
C PRO A 63 12.84 -1.96 15.12
N MET A 64 11.83 -1.44 15.80
CA MET A 64 11.80 -0.07 16.29
C MET A 64 11.27 0.02 17.72
N SER A 65 11.50 1.18 18.34
CA SER A 65 10.89 1.54 19.61
C SER A 65 9.41 1.84 19.45
N PHE A 66 8.66 1.76 20.56
CA PHE A 66 7.25 2.15 20.60
C PHE A 66 7.06 3.61 20.13
N SER A 67 7.91 4.53 20.57
CA SER A 67 7.84 5.94 20.17
C SER A 67 8.07 6.17 18.67
N GLU A 68 8.98 5.41 18.03
CA GLU A 68 9.20 5.50 16.58
C GLU A 68 7.97 5.01 15.81
N MET A 69 7.36 3.93 16.27
CA MET A 69 6.12 3.39 15.70
C MET A 69 4.96 4.39 15.81
N VAL A 70 4.75 5.00 16.98
CA VAL A 70 3.72 6.05 17.18
C VAL A 70 4.01 7.27 16.31
N THR A 71 5.29 7.64 16.15
CA THR A 71 5.69 8.74 15.27
C THR A 71 5.36 8.45 13.81
N HIS A 72 5.65 7.23 13.33
CA HIS A 72 5.29 6.81 11.97
C HIS A 72 3.79 6.93 11.73
N TYR A 73 2.96 6.42 12.65
CA TYR A 73 1.50 6.56 12.53
C TYR A 73 1.05 8.03 12.51
N ALA A 74 1.62 8.87 13.39
CA ALA A 74 1.26 10.28 13.45
C ALA A 74 1.54 11.00 12.12
N GLU A 75 2.67 10.69 11.48
CA GLU A 75 3.03 11.22 10.16
C GLU A 75 2.08 10.69 9.07
N ALA A 76 1.83 9.39 9.03
CA ALA A 76 0.94 8.75 8.04
C ALA A 76 -0.52 9.26 8.14
N ALA A 77 -1.02 9.43 9.37
CA ALA A 77 -2.36 9.92 9.64
C ALA A 77 -2.47 11.46 9.61
N GLU A 78 -1.35 12.19 9.50
CA GLU A 78 -1.26 13.65 9.54
C GLU A 78 -1.87 14.25 10.82
N ILE A 79 -1.55 13.66 11.98
CA ILE A 79 -1.99 14.11 13.31
C ILE A 79 -0.79 14.40 14.23
N SER A 80 -1.02 15.05 15.37
CA SER A 80 0.04 15.24 16.35
C SER A 80 0.41 13.92 17.04
N TYR A 81 1.67 13.80 17.46
CA TYR A 81 2.14 12.68 18.27
C TYR A 81 1.24 12.42 19.48
N ASP A 82 0.89 13.46 20.26
CA ASP A 82 0.02 13.31 21.44
C ASP A 82 -1.40 12.80 21.11
N LYS A 83 -1.87 13.04 19.88
CA LYS A 83 -3.16 12.51 19.41
C LYS A 83 -3.00 11.06 18.96
N ALA A 84 -1.91 10.75 18.25
CA ALA A 84 -1.55 9.39 17.86
C ALA A 84 -1.37 8.48 19.08
N LEU A 85 -0.58 8.91 20.07
CA LEU A 85 -0.28 8.15 21.28
C LEU A 85 -1.54 7.68 22.01
N LYS A 86 -2.58 8.51 22.06
CA LYS A 86 -3.87 8.17 22.68
C LYS A 86 -4.66 7.09 21.93
N LEU A 87 -4.24 6.74 20.72
CA LEU A 87 -4.87 5.66 19.95
C LEU A 87 -4.21 4.31 20.18
N PHE A 88 -2.97 4.30 20.68
CA PHE A 88 -2.28 3.09 21.09
C PHE A 88 -2.70 2.71 22.52
N PRO A 89 -2.60 1.43 22.90
CA PRO A 89 -2.88 0.99 24.26
C PRO A 89 -1.99 1.71 25.28
N GLU A 90 -2.54 1.97 26.47
CA GLU A 90 -1.74 2.51 27.58
C GLU A 90 -0.71 1.46 28.00
N GLU A 91 0.58 1.80 27.86
CA GLU A 91 1.66 0.93 28.33
C GLU A 91 1.56 0.83 29.86
N SER A 92 1.19 -0.35 30.37
CA SER A 92 1.06 -0.55 31.82
C SER A 92 2.40 -0.33 32.51
N ALA A 93 2.43 0.43 33.61
CA ALA A 93 3.65 0.69 34.39
C ALA A 93 4.33 -0.57 34.99
N ASP A 94 3.67 -1.73 34.90
CA ASP A 94 4.15 -3.04 35.37
C ASP A 94 4.78 -3.90 34.26
N SER A 95 4.81 -3.42 33.00
CA SER A 95 5.60 -4.09 31.96
C SER A 95 7.07 -3.73 32.16
N ASP A 96 7.92 -4.70 32.47
CA ASP A 96 9.38 -4.58 32.41
C ASP A 96 9.77 -3.99 31.03
N THR A 97 9.99 -2.67 31.00
CA THR A 97 10.10 -1.79 29.83
C THR A 97 11.46 -1.93 29.14
N SER A 98 11.91 -3.16 28.83
CA SER A 98 13.19 -3.34 28.13
C SER A 98 13.29 -4.48 27.11
N SER A 99 12.18 -5.13 26.71
CA SER A 99 12.27 -6.26 25.75
C SER A 99 11.20 -6.33 24.65
N LYS A 100 10.22 -5.43 24.64
CA LYS A 100 9.22 -5.39 23.56
C LYS A 100 9.82 -4.76 22.30
N CYS A 101 9.79 -5.50 21.21
CA CYS A 101 10.20 -5.03 19.88
C CYS A 101 8.97 -4.68 19.07
N HIS A 102 9.03 -3.62 18.28
CA HIS A 102 7.90 -3.18 17.47
C HIS A 102 8.27 -3.19 16.00
N ARG A 103 7.29 -3.49 15.14
CA ARG A 103 7.44 -3.48 13.68
C ARG A 103 6.16 -2.99 13.02
N ILE A 104 6.30 -2.47 11.81
CA ILE A 104 5.18 -2.14 10.95
C ILE A 104 5.12 -3.17 9.84
N LEU A 105 3.97 -3.83 9.72
CA LEU A 105 3.66 -4.74 8.62
C LEU A 105 2.90 -3.96 7.54
N ASN A 106 3.50 -3.86 6.35
CA ASN A 106 2.90 -3.20 5.19
C ASN A 106 2.38 -4.24 4.21
N ILE A 107 1.07 -4.23 3.99
CA ILE A 107 0.39 -5.12 3.06
C ILE A 107 -0.08 -4.30 1.85
N PRO A 108 0.55 -4.46 0.68
CA PRO A 108 0.14 -3.74 -0.53
C PRO A 108 -1.19 -4.27 -1.05
N LEU A 109 -2.10 -3.34 -1.35
CA LEU A 109 -3.39 -3.63 -1.97
C LEU A 109 -3.34 -3.30 -3.45
N ASP A 110 -3.48 -4.30 -4.32
CA ASP A 110 -3.49 -4.10 -5.78
C ASP A 110 -4.84 -3.54 -6.27
N VAL A 111 -5.14 -2.28 -5.93
CA VAL A 111 -6.39 -1.61 -6.29
C VAL A 111 -6.46 -1.34 -7.80
N THR A 112 -5.39 -0.77 -8.37
CA THR A 112 -5.21 -0.67 -9.82
C THR A 112 -3.75 -0.94 -10.20
N ALA A 113 -3.43 -0.96 -11.50
CA ALA A 113 -2.05 -1.10 -11.97
C ALA A 113 -1.10 -0.02 -11.43
N THR A 114 -1.60 1.17 -11.09
CA THR A 114 -0.81 2.34 -10.70
C THR A 114 -1.16 2.91 -9.31
N TYR A 115 -2.16 2.35 -8.63
CA TYR A 115 -2.56 2.78 -7.30
C TYR A 115 -2.55 1.56 -6.39
N LYS A 116 -1.54 1.48 -5.53
CA LYS A 116 -1.27 0.34 -4.64
C LYS A 116 -1.09 0.78 -3.18
N PRO A 117 -2.15 1.30 -2.53
CA PRO A 117 -2.07 1.74 -1.14
C PRO A 117 -1.69 0.57 -0.22
N GLN A 118 -1.14 0.88 0.94
CA GLN A 118 -0.82 -0.11 1.96
C GLN A 118 -1.90 -0.20 3.05
N LEU A 119 -2.22 -1.43 3.46
CA LEU A 119 -2.77 -1.68 4.79
C LEU A 119 -1.58 -1.83 5.74
N GLU A 120 -1.48 -0.94 6.73
CA GLU A 120 -0.38 -0.90 7.70
C GLU A 120 -0.88 -1.46 9.04
N LEU A 121 -0.16 -2.44 9.59
CA LEU A 121 -0.40 -2.96 10.93
C LEU A 121 0.77 -2.57 11.84
N TYR A 122 0.46 -1.95 12.96
CA TYR A 122 1.42 -1.47 13.95
C TYR A 122 1.51 -2.51 15.08
N CYS A 123 2.60 -3.26 15.09
CA CYS A 123 2.68 -4.53 15.83
C CYS A 123 3.68 -4.51 16.97
N GLU A 124 3.34 -5.20 18.06
CA GLU A 124 4.30 -5.77 19.00
C GLU A 124 4.82 -7.10 18.46
N THR A 125 6.10 -7.36 18.64
CA THR A 125 6.78 -8.59 18.22
C THR A 125 7.62 -9.17 19.34
N SER A 126 7.65 -10.49 19.43
CA SER A 126 8.62 -11.22 20.25
C SER A 126 9.81 -11.58 19.38
N GLU A 127 11.01 -11.14 19.75
CA GLU A 127 12.24 -11.38 18.98
C GLU A 127 13.27 -12.20 19.77
N SER A 128 13.90 -13.17 19.09
CA SER A 128 14.99 -13.99 19.62
C SER A 128 15.96 -14.36 18.50
N GLY A 129 17.10 -13.67 18.44
CA GLY A 129 18.11 -13.87 17.40
C GLY A 129 17.56 -13.53 16.01
N HIS A 130 17.50 -14.52 15.12
CA HIS A 130 16.93 -14.36 13.77
C HIS A 130 15.43 -14.68 13.70
N TYR A 131 14.83 -15.13 14.81
CA TYR A 131 13.42 -15.50 14.85
C TYR A 131 12.63 -14.38 15.52
N TRP A 132 11.49 -14.05 14.94
CA TRP A 132 10.52 -13.13 15.51
C TRP A 132 9.08 -13.48 15.14
N GLY A 133 8.12 -13.27 16.04
CA GLY A 133 6.70 -13.50 15.81
C GLY A 133 5.86 -12.30 16.21
N LEU A 134 4.64 -12.19 15.66
CA LEU A 134 3.68 -11.18 16.11
C LEU A 134 3.18 -11.55 17.52
N SER A 135 3.14 -10.56 18.41
CA SER A 135 2.64 -10.70 19.78
C SER A 135 1.35 -9.90 20.00
N ASN A 136 1.20 -8.74 19.36
CA ASN A 136 0.00 -7.89 19.41
C ASN A 136 -0.07 -7.02 18.14
N ILE A 137 -1.27 -6.65 17.66
CA ILE A 137 -1.49 -5.56 16.72
C ILE A 137 -2.20 -4.45 17.50
N TYR A 138 -1.48 -3.37 17.77
CA TYR A 138 -2.01 -2.24 18.53
C TYR A 138 -2.93 -1.36 17.70
N LEU A 139 -2.65 -1.25 16.41
CA LEU A 139 -3.35 -0.33 15.54
C LEU A 139 -3.26 -0.78 14.09
N VAL A 140 -4.31 -0.47 13.34
CA VAL A 140 -4.37 -0.66 11.90
C VAL A 140 -4.59 0.68 11.24
N ASN A 141 -3.98 0.87 10.07
CA ASN A 141 -4.17 2.04 9.25
C ASN A 141 -4.34 1.64 7.78
N MET A 142 -5.13 2.42 7.06
CA MET A 142 -5.19 2.35 5.60
C MET A 142 -4.45 3.56 5.06
N GLU A 143 -3.33 3.34 4.37
CA GLU A 143 -2.54 4.41 3.76
C GLU A 143 -3.40 5.13 2.71
N LYS A 144 -3.80 6.36 3.04
CA LYS A 144 -4.62 7.19 2.14
C LYS A 144 -3.83 7.70 0.93
N ASN A 145 -2.53 7.93 1.10
CA ASN A 145 -1.68 8.63 0.14
C ASN A 145 -0.69 7.67 -0.53
N HIS A 146 -0.88 7.37 -1.81
CA HIS A 146 0.08 6.56 -2.57
C HIS A 146 0.51 7.30 -3.84
N ASP A 147 1.82 7.49 -4.04
CA ASP A 147 2.41 8.19 -5.19
C ASP A 147 1.74 9.55 -5.50
N GLY A 148 1.45 10.32 -4.45
CA GLY A 148 0.80 11.64 -4.56
C GLY A 148 -0.70 11.59 -4.85
N SER A 149 -1.30 10.40 -4.95
CA SER A 149 -2.73 10.20 -5.06
C SER A 149 -3.34 9.84 -3.72
N SER A 150 -4.15 10.74 -3.17
CA SER A 150 -4.95 10.45 -1.97
C SER A 150 -6.30 9.83 -2.34
N LYS A 151 -6.73 8.78 -1.64
CA LYS A 151 -8.09 8.20 -1.71
C LYS A 151 -8.59 7.87 -0.32
N GLN A 152 -9.91 7.82 -0.19
CA GLN A 152 -10.60 7.45 1.05
C GLN A 152 -11.17 6.05 0.91
N PHE A 153 -10.91 5.17 1.87
CA PHE A 153 -11.45 3.83 1.87
C PHE A 153 -12.75 3.76 2.67
N SER A 154 -13.72 3.00 2.17
CA SER A 154 -14.93 2.64 2.91
C SER A 154 -15.20 1.16 2.74
N GLY A 155 -15.28 0.43 3.84
CA GLY A 155 -15.42 -1.02 3.83
C GLY A 155 -14.78 -1.61 5.08
N ASP A 156 -14.56 -2.92 5.04
CA ASP A 156 -14.15 -3.67 6.22
C ASP A 156 -12.80 -4.35 6.00
N VAL A 157 -12.07 -4.49 7.10
CA VAL A 157 -10.87 -5.30 7.22
C VAL A 157 -11.10 -6.31 8.33
N ASP A 158 -11.16 -7.58 7.96
CA ASP A 158 -11.24 -8.70 8.89
C ASP A 158 -9.88 -9.38 8.98
N MET A 159 -9.44 -9.71 10.18
CA MET A 159 -8.16 -10.41 10.37
C MET A 159 -8.32 -11.56 11.35
N TRP A 160 -7.67 -12.67 11.05
CA TRP A 160 -7.56 -13.83 11.92
C TRP A 160 -6.10 -14.11 12.20
N PHE A 161 -5.74 -14.03 13.48
CA PHE A 161 -4.47 -14.52 13.93
C PHE A 161 -4.55 -16.05 13.99
N ARG A 162 -3.79 -16.72 13.12
CA ARG A 162 -3.81 -18.19 13.04
C ARG A 162 -2.80 -18.79 14.03
N ASN A 163 -1.67 -18.13 14.21
CA ASN A 163 -0.65 -18.38 15.24
C ASN A 163 0.42 -17.27 15.20
N GLY A 164 1.43 -17.35 16.09
CA GLY A 164 2.60 -16.46 16.18
C GLY A 164 3.27 -16.02 14.87
N TYR A 165 3.12 -16.81 13.81
CA TYR A 165 3.78 -16.61 12.52
C TYR A 165 2.81 -16.54 11.34
N GLU A 166 1.50 -16.61 11.58
CA GLU A 166 0.50 -16.65 10.52
C GLU A 166 -0.67 -15.69 10.79
N LEU A 167 -0.91 -14.80 9.83
CA LEU A 167 -2.02 -13.86 9.82
C LEU A 167 -2.83 -14.04 8.55
N GLU A 168 -4.11 -14.30 8.69
CA GLU A 168 -5.04 -14.24 7.58
C GLU A 168 -5.81 -12.92 7.62
N TYR A 169 -6.01 -12.28 6.47
CA TYR A 169 -6.77 -11.05 6.39
C TYR A 169 -7.69 -11.04 5.18
N ILE A 170 -8.78 -10.30 5.29
CA ILE A 170 -9.67 -9.90 4.20
C ILE A 170 -9.79 -8.38 4.22
N VAL A 171 -9.56 -7.75 3.07
CA VAL A 171 -9.94 -6.35 2.81
C VAL A 171 -11.09 -6.37 1.82
N ASN A 172 -12.18 -5.68 2.14
CA ASN A 172 -13.35 -5.62 1.26
C ASN A 172 -13.99 -4.23 1.32
N GLY A 173 -13.86 -3.45 0.26
CA GLY A 173 -14.45 -2.12 0.23
C GLY A 173 -14.17 -1.32 -1.04
N ASP A 174 -14.55 -0.05 -0.99
CA ASP A 174 -14.43 0.89 -2.09
C ASP A 174 -13.48 2.03 -1.72
N PHE A 175 -12.64 2.42 -2.69
CA PHE A 175 -11.88 3.65 -2.66
C PHE A 175 -12.67 4.78 -3.33
N TYR A 176 -12.56 5.99 -2.78
CA TYR A 176 -13.21 7.21 -3.25
C TYR A 176 -12.19 8.33 -3.47
N ASN A 177 -12.43 9.20 -4.45
CA ASN A 177 -11.55 10.32 -4.77
C ASN A 177 -11.62 11.48 -3.75
N ASN A 178 -12.67 11.54 -2.95
CA ASN A 178 -12.97 12.65 -2.05
C ASN A 178 -13.70 12.17 -0.81
N GLY A 179 -13.60 12.98 0.25
CA GLY A 179 -14.21 12.72 1.55
C GLY A 179 -13.18 12.69 2.66
N THR A 180 -13.64 12.26 3.83
CA THR A 180 -12.85 12.01 5.02
C THR A 180 -13.09 10.56 5.44
N MET A 181 -12.02 9.79 5.52
CA MET A 181 -12.04 8.44 6.07
C MET A 181 -12.01 8.48 7.60
N THR A 182 -12.78 7.60 8.23
CA THR A 182 -12.78 7.38 9.68
C THR A 182 -12.80 5.88 9.92
N MET A 183 -11.94 5.42 10.82
CA MET A 183 -11.88 4.02 11.26
C MET A 183 -12.79 3.85 12.47
N SER A 184 -13.37 2.66 12.66
CA SER A 184 -14.04 2.27 13.90
C SER A 184 -13.06 2.35 15.09
N ASP A 185 -13.58 2.64 16.28
CA ASP A 185 -12.75 2.84 17.49
C ASP A 185 -11.77 1.68 17.72
N ASN A 186 -10.56 2.07 18.13
CA ASN A 186 -9.30 1.31 18.08
C ASN A 186 -9.40 -0.11 18.65
N THR A 187 -8.92 -1.07 17.88
CA THR A 187 -8.71 -2.45 18.30
C THR A 187 -7.32 -2.57 18.94
N ASP A 188 -7.23 -2.45 20.26
CA ASP A 188 -6.13 -3.12 20.99
C ASP A 188 -6.45 -4.62 20.99
N LEU A 189 -5.62 -5.40 20.32
CA LEU A 189 -5.88 -6.82 20.09
C LEU A 189 -4.83 -7.63 20.81
N ASP A 190 -5.10 -7.89 22.08
CA ASP A 190 -4.27 -8.83 22.81
C ASP A 190 -4.47 -10.24 22.23
N PHE A 191 -3.51 -10.69 21.43
CA PHE A 191 -3.52 -12.02 20.82
C PHE A 191 -3.36 -13.15 21.83
N ALA A 192 -3.13 -12.85 23.11
CA ALA A 192 -3.28 -13.85 24.16
C ALA A 192 -4.74 -14.31 24.32
N GLU A 193 -5.72 -13.48 23.96
CA GLU A 193 -7.15 -13.72 24.20
C GLU A 193 -7.98 -13.77 22.91
N ASP A 194 -7.66 -12.94 21.92
CA ASP A 194 -8.46 -12.79 20.69
C ASP A 194 -7.71 -13.25 19.43
N ASN A 195 -8.34 -14.14 18.64
CA ASN A 195 -7.81 -14.62 17.36
C ASN A 195 -8.50 -13.98 16.15
N TYR A 196 -9.37 -12.98 16.36
CA TYR A 196 -10.16 -12.34 15.31
C TYR A 196 -10.34 -10.85 15.58
N VAL A 197 -10.33 -10.09 14.50
CA VAL A 197 -10.47 -8.64 14.47
C VAL A 197 -11.41 -8.26 13.35
N HIS A 198 -12.30 -7.31 13.63
CA HIS A 198 -13.07 -6.60 12.62
C HIS A 198 -12.81 -5.10 12.72
N ILE A 199 -12.47 -4.47 11.60
CA ILE A 199 -12.23 -3.03 11.52
C ILE A 199 -13.07 -2.48 10.37
N SER A 200 -13.93 -1.51 10.66
CA SER A 200 -14.71 -0.82 9.64
C SER A 200 -14.14 0.55 9.36
N PHE A 201 -14.04 0.89 8.08
CA PHE A 201 -13.70 2.21 7.58
C PHE A 201 -14.95 2.83 6.95
N THR A 202 -15.26 4.05 7.36
CA THR A 202 -16.36 4.85 6.82
C THR A 202 -15.80 6.09 6.14
N THR A 203 -16.21 6.32 4.89
CA THR A 203 -15.94 7.59 4.20
C THR A 203 -17.16 8.51 4.31
N SER A 204 -16.93 9.77 4.68
CA SER A 204 -17.95 10.83 4.70
C SER A 204 -17.56 11.99 3.78
N SER A 205 -18.52 12.64 3.12
CA SER A 205 -18.24 13.82 2.27
C SER A 205 -19.42 14.79 2.27
N SER A 206 -19.13 16.09 2.17
CA SER A 206 -20.15 17.15 2.06
C SER A 206 -20.79 17.23 0.66
N ILE A 207 -20.17 16.56 -0.32
CA ILE A 207 -20.68 16.37 -1.68
C ILE A 207 -20.84 14.87 -1.94
N MET A 208 -21.44 14.50 -3.06
CA MET A 208 -21.52 13.09 -3.46
C MET A 208 -20.11 12.47 -3.57
N PRO A 209 -19.81 11.37 -2.86
CA PRO A 209 -18.56 10.65 -3.00
C PRO A 209 -18.38 10.17 -4.44
N VAL A 210 -17.20 10.41 -5.01
CA VAL A 210 -16.85 9.95 -6.35
C VAL A 210 -16.10 8.64 -6.20
N HIS A 211 -16.79 7.54 -6.47
CA HIS A 211 -16.22 6.20 -6.50
C HIS A 211 -14.97 6.17 -7.40
N TYR A 212 -13.92 5.53 -6.92
CA TYR A 212 -12.69 5.33 -7.66
C TYR A 212 -12.57 3.88 -8.09
N GLN A 213 -12.52 2.94 -7.14
CA GLN A 213 -12.31 1.52 -7.44
C GLN A 213 -12.70 0.65 -6.24
N TYR A 214 -13.36 -0.47 -6.53
CA TYR A 214 -13.58 -1.54 -5.54
C TYR A 214 -12.30 -2.36 -5.34
N CYS A 215 -12.02 -2.76 -4.10
CA CYS A 215 -10.90 -3.58 -3.70
C CYS A 215 -11.39 -4.77 -2.86
N TYR A 216 -10.99 -5.97 -3.28
CA TYR A 216 -11.09 -7.19 -2.50
C TYR A 216 -9.74 -7.88 -2.46
N GLY A 217 -9.22 -8.12 -1.26
CA GLY A 217 -8.00 -8.87 -1.03
C GLY A 217 -8.24 -9.91 0.05
N HIS A 218 -7.77 -11.13 -0.16
CA HIS A 218 -7.79 -12.19 0.84
C HIS A 218 -6.51 -12.99 0.73
N GLN A 219 -5.77 -13.07 1.83
CA GLN A 219 -4.54 -13.84 1.87
C GLN A 219 -4.21 -14.30 3.30
N THR A 220 -3.59 -15.47 3.40
CA THR A 220 -2.84 -15.91 4.59
C THR A 220 -1.36 -15.58 4.39
N LEU A 221 -0.81 -14.79 5.31
CA LEU A 221 0.58 -14.43 5.40
C LEU A 221 1.28 -15.37 6.37
N THR A 222 2.46 -15.85 5.99
CA THR A 222 3.34 -16.65 6.84
C THR A 222 4.66 -15.91 6.98
N PHE A 223 5.07 -15.63 8.21
CA PHE A 223 6.23 -14.77 8.51
C PHE A 223 7.53 -15.55 8.69
N GLN A 224 7.44 -16.87 8.89
CA GLN A 224 8.57 -17.78 9.04
C GLN A 224 8.29 -19.12 8.37
N ASN A 225 9.32 -19.73 7.78
CA ASN A 225 9.29 -21.14 7.36
C ASN A 225 10.17 -21.98 8.27
#